data_AF-A0AAD5Y5P6-F1
#
_entry.id   AF-A0AAD5Y5P6-F1
#
_cell.length_a   1.000
_cell.length_b   1.000
_cell.length_c   1.000
_cell.angle_alpha   90.00
_cell.angle_beta   90.00
_cell.angle_gamma   90.00
#
_symmetry.space_group_name_H-M   'P 1'
#
loop_
_entity.id
_entity.type
_entity.pdbx_description
1 polymer ?
#
loop_
_entity_poly.entity_id
_entity_poly.type
_entity_poly.pdbx_seq_one_letter_code
_entity_poly.pdbx_strand_id
1 'polypeptide(L)'
;MSEYEKKRQLLINENQKKLLELGLLPVSIPQPPRKKVYSKSKRNIIRKSSRLRKDQNEEQQNEQNETVETVYYKKRMETSFRANTLVSDHTITVSFPFTLLSIQVTVWNLGKLVDDPRYWSSAACQYRHPYPIGYTCSKYHFGREWIMTITESEEGPLFHVIGEKKVYTGYSPTSPWTDICIDLQSKVGKTRISGPLFFGFSDPKMIRIIECMQDFEKIGGTIQQKKACNFTVKKMESGSLDFCLNSDLIDRETKERIKIYCDFP
;
A
#
# COMPACT_ATOMS: atom_id res chain seq x y z
N MET A 1 43.60 -20.24 14.51
CA MET A 1 42.32 -19.51 14.64
C MET A 1 42.43 -18.19 13.92
N SER A 2 41.41 -17.84 13.13
CA SER A 2 41.30 -16.50 12.53
C SER A 2 41.05 -15.43 13.59
N GLU A 3 41.37 -14.17 13.30
CA GLU A 3 41.04 -13.03 14.18
C GLU A 3 39.54 -12.95 14.50
N TYR A 4 38.70 -13.34 13.54
CA TYR A 4 37.27 -13.47 13.75
C TYR A 4 36.90 -14.51 14.82
N GLU A 5 37.55 -15.68 14.81
CA GLU A 5 37.31 -16.73 15.80
C GLU A 5 37.74 -16.32 17.21
N LYS A 6 38.88 -15.62 17.34
CA LYS A 6 39.32 -15.07 18.63
C LYS A 6 38.31 -14.08 19.19
N LYS A 7 37.84 -13.13 18.37
CA LYS A 7 36.84 -12.13 18.78
C LYS A 7 35.51 -12.77 19.16
N ARG A 8 35.08 -13.81 18.42
CA ARG A 8 33.89 -14.59 18.74
C ARG A 8 34.03 -15.32 20.07
N GLN A 9 35.18 -15.91 20.36
CA GLN A 9 35.42 -16.64 21.60
C GLN A 9 35.44 -15.70 22.82
N LEU A 10 36.03 -14.52 22.69
CA LEU A 10 35.99 -13.48 23.73
C LEU A 10 34.55 -13.06 24.08
N LEU A 11 33.72 -12.83 23.07
CA LEU A 11 32.32 -12.45 23.24
C LEU A 11 31.49 -13.54 23.92
N ILE A 12 31.77 -14.81 23.62
CA ILE A 12 31.14 -15.96 24.29
C ILE A 12 31.54 -15.97 25.78
N ASN A 13 32.82 -15.78 26.08
CA ASN A 13 33.32 -15.79 27.45
C ASN A 13 32.78 -14.60 28.27
N GLU A 14 32.70 -13.41 27.69
CA GLU A 14 32.09 -12.25 28.35
C GLU A 14 30.61 -12.47 28.67
N ASN A 15 29.85 -13.03 27.74
CA ASN A 15 28.43 -13.34 27.97
C ASN A 15 28.26 -14.42 29.05
N GLN A 16 29.12 -15.43 29.08
CA GLN A 16 29.10 -16.44 30.14
C GLN A 16 29.40 -15.83 31.52
N LYS A 17 30.35 -14.90 31.59
CA LYS A 17 30.67 -14.19 32.84
C LYS A 17 29.48 -13.35 33.33
N LYS A 18 28.80 -12.64 32.44
CA LYS A 18 27.58 -11.86 32.77
C LYS A 18 26.43 -12.73 33.25
N LEU A 19 26.25 -13.91 32.65
CA LEU A 19 25.21 -14.85 33.08
C LEU A 19 25.48 -15.39 34.50
N LEU A 20 26.74 -15.68 34.82
CA LEU A 20 27.14 -16.09 36.17
C LEU A 20 26.90 -14.98 37.20
N GLU A 21 27.22 -13.72 36.85
CA GLU A 21 26.98 -12.56 37.71
C GLU A 21 25.48 -12.35 38.00
N LEU A 22 24.62 -12.70 37.04
CA LEU A 22 23.15 -12.64 37.18
C LEU A 22 22.54 -13.88 37.87
N GLY A 23 23.36 -14.82 38.35
CA GLY A 23 22.89 -16.05 38.99
C GLY A 23 22.20 -17.04 38.03
N LEU A 24 22.36 -16.86 36.71
CA LEU A 24 21.79 -17.74 35.70
C LEU A 24 22.78 -18.86 35.38
N LEU A 25 22.44 -20.09 35.77
CA LEU A 25 23.24 -21.26 35.42
C LEU A 25 23.27 -21.46 33.90
N PRO A 26 24.43 -21.74 33.30
CA PRO A 26 24.53 -21.98 31.87
C PRO A 26 23.72 -23.23 31.51
N VAL A 27 22.65 -23.05 30.75
CA VAL A 27 21.88 -24.16 30.17
C VAL A 27 22.79 -24.88 29.19
N SER A 28 23.06 -26.17 29.43
CA SER A 28 23.80 -27.01 28.50
C SER A 28 22.96 -27.20 27.24
N ILE A 29 23.23 -26.39 26.21
CA ILE A 29 22.58 -26.58 24.91
C ILE A 29 23.10 -27.93 24.37
N PRO A 30 22.22 -28.92 24.15
CA PRO A 30 22.65 -30.21 23.61
C PRO A 30 23.33 -29.96 22.27
N GLN A 31 24.57 -30.44 22.14
CA GLN A 31 25.27 -30.29 20.87
C GLN A 31 24.48 -31.02 19.78
N PRO A 32 24.11 -30.34 18.69
CA PRO A 32 23.39 -30.99 17.61
C PRO A 32 24.25 -32.16 17.09
N PRO A 33 23.63 -33.29 16.72
CA PRO A 33 24.35 -34.45 16.23
C PRO A 33 25.24 -34.04 15.05
N ARG A 34 26.53 -34.33 15.16
CA ARG A 34 27.52 -34.06 14.10
C ARG A 34 27.07 -34.79 12.83
N LYS A 35 26.53 -34.05 11.87
CA LYS A 35 26.20 -34.58 10.54
C LYS A 35 27.49 -35.05 9.88
N LYS A 36 27.55 -36.34 9.51
CA LYS A 36 28.63 -36.93 8.71
C LYS A 36 28.73 -36.14 7.40
N VAL A 37 29.92 -35.58 7.15
CA VAL A 37 30.22 -34.81 5.94
C VAL A 37 30.26 -35.77 4.76
N TYR A 38 29.21 -35.75 3.93
CA TYR A 38 29.24 -36.33 2.59
C TYR A 38 29.86 -35.30 1.64
N SER A 39 31.01 -35.65 1.04
CA SER A 39 31.63 -34.87 -0.02
C SER A 39 30.83 -35.03 -1.32
N LYS A 40 30.01 -34.03 -1.68
CA LYS A 40 29.47 -33.91 -3.04
C LYS A 40 29.47 -32.46 -3.53
N SER A 41 30.24 -32.28 -4.61
CA SER A 41 30.01 -31.48 -5.81
C SER A 41 29.44 -30.05 -5.69
N LYS A 42 30.23 -29.10 -6.20
CA LYS A 42 29.89 -27.68 -6.42
C LYS A 42 28.60 -27.53 -7.24
N ARG A 43 27.55 -26.98 -6.62
CA ARG A 43 26.52 -26.21 -7.33
C ARG A 43 26.20 -24.94 -6.55
N ASN A 44 26.18 -23.84 -7.29
CA ASN A 44 25.92 -22.48 -6.82
C ASN A 44 24.55 -22.40 -6.12
N ILE A 45 24.54 -21.99 -4.85
CA ILE A 45 23.32 -21.61 -4.14
C ILE A 45 23.49 -20.20 -3.55
N ILE A 46 22.71 -19.31 -4.18
CA ILE A 46 22.08 -18.06 -3.72
C ILE A 46 22.23 -17.77 -2.21
N ARG A 47 22.93 -16.68 -1.90
CA ARG A 47 22.98 -16.05 -0.57
C ARG A 47 21.58 -15.52 -0.20
N LYS A 48 21.01 -15.97 0.92
CA LYS A 48 19.97 -15.24 1.65
C LYS A 48 20.64 -14.40 2.75
N SER A 49 20.37 -13.10 2.73
CA SER A 49 20.94 -12.11 3.64
C SER A 49 20.30 -12.19 5.03
N SER A 50 21.14 -12.34 6.05
CA SER A 50 20.81 -12.12 7.47
C SER A 50 21.02 -10.65 7.83
N ARG A 51 19.95 -9.87 7.96
CA ARG A 51 19.99 -8.57 8.65
C ARG A 51 18.68 -8.37 9.42
N LEU A 52 18.64 -8.94 10.61
CA LEU A 52 17.72 -8.59 11.68
C LEU A 52 18.55 -8.59 12.96
N ARG A 53 18.73 -7.40 13.55
CA ARG A 53 18.94 -7.10 14.99
C ARG A 53 19.73 -5.79 15.13
N LYS A 54 18.97 -4.75 15.49
CA LYS A 54 19.27 -3.37 15.90
C LYS A 54 18.10 -2.58 15.31
N ASP A 55 17.14 -2.05 16.07
CA ASP A 55 17.26 -1.24 17.28
C ASP A 55 15.96 -1.31 18.12
N GLN A 56 16.08 -1.49 19.45
CA GLN A 56 14.94 -1.64 20.38
C GLN A 56 14.56 -0.35 21.13
N ASN A 57 15.17 0.80 20.78
CA ASN A 57 14.94 2.07 21.49
C ASN A 57 14.05 3.06 20.70
N GLU A 58 13.68 2.77 19.46
CA GLU A 58 12.76 3.60 18.65
C GLU A 58 11.28 3.14 18.74
N GLU A 59 11.01 1.94 19.27
CA GLU A 59 9.66 1.36 19.33
C GLU A 59 8.71 2.11 20.29
N GLN A 60 9.20 2.63 21.42
CA GLN A 60 8.34 3.23 22.45
C GLN A 60 7.78 4.62 22.10
N GLN A 61 8.45 5.38 21.23
CA GLN A 61 7.92 6.66 20.72
C GLN A 61 6.98 6.49 19.52
N ASN A 62 7.06 5.37 18.80
CA ASN A 62 6.12 5.03 17.72
C ASN A 62 4.77 4.53 18.27
N GLU A 63 4.75 3.73 19.35
CA GLU A 63 3.52 3.16 19.92
C GLU A 63 2.54 4.22 20.48
N GLN A 64 3.05 5.33 21.02
CA GLN A 64 2.19 6.40 21.58
C GLN A 64 1.57 7.30 20.51
N ASN A 65 2.22 7.48 19.36
CA ASN A 65 1.64 8.21 18.22
C ASN A 65 0.62 7.35 17.46
N GLU A 66 0.85 6.04 17.40
CA GLU A 66 -0.06 5.06 16.77
C GLU A 66 -1.40 4.96 17.51
N THR A 67 -1.42 5.15 18.83
CA THR A 67 -2.64 5.07 19.65
C THR A 67 -3.56 6.28 19.52
N VAL A 68 -3.04 7.48 19.25
CA VAL A 68 -3.86 8.70 19.05
C VAL A 68 -4.40 8.77 17.60
N GLU A 69 -3.59 8.40 16.60
CA GLU A 69 -4.05 8.26 15.21
C GLU A 69 -5.16 7.22 15.11
N THR A 70 -4.97 6.02 15.67
CA THR A 70 -5.95 4.93 15.56
C THR A 70 -7.31 5.27 16.14
N VAL A 71 -7.39 6.05 17.22
CA VAL A 71 -8.66 6.46 17.85
C VAL A 71 -9.43 7.47 16.99
N TYR A 72 -8.75 8.45 16.38
CA TYR A 72 -9.37 9.41 15.47
C TYR A 72 -9.90 8.72 14.20
N TYR A 73 -9.13 7.78 13.65
CA TYR A 73 -9.52 7.01 12.46
C TYR A 73 -10.67 6.04 12.70
N LYS A 74 -10.74 5.41 13.87
CA LYS A 74 -11.82 4.48 14.22
C LYS A 74 -13.19 5.18 14.19
N LYS A 75 -13.25 6.43 14.66
CA LYS A 75 -14.49 7.24 14.69
C LYS A 75 -14.97 7.68 13.31
N ARG A 76 -14.04 7.97 12.37
CA ARG A 76 -14.35 8.28 10.95
C ARG A 76 -14.76 7.03 10.16
N MET A 77 -14.21 5.85 10.52
CA MET A 77 -14.51 4.57 9.86
C MET A 77 -15.90 4.04 10.25
N GLU A 78 -16.30 4.14 11.53
CA GLU A 78 -17.61 3.68 12.01
C GLU A 78 -18.80 4.38 11.34
N THR A 79 -18.64 5.65 10.93
CA THR A 79 -19.65 6.41 10.19
C THR A 79 -19.77 5.99 8.71
N SER A 80 -18.69 5.47 8.11
CA SER A 80 -18.68 4.98 6.72
C SER A 80 -19.05 3.48 6.56
N PHE A 81 -19.00 2.73 7.66
CA PHE A 81 -19.02 1.26 7.66
C PHE A 81 -20.37 0.62 7.32
N ARG A 82 -21.49 1.36 7.33
CA ARG A 82 -22.83 0.76 7.19
C ARG A 82 -23.53 0.94 5.84
N ALA A 83 -23.00 1.74 4.90
CA ALA A 83 -23.87 2.27 3.83
C ALA A 83 -23.61 1.76 2.39
N ASN A 84 -22.40 1.40 1.97
CA ASN A 84 -22.06 1.64 0.54
C ASN A 84 -21.79 0.43 -0.35
N THR A 85 -22.10 -0.82 0.05
CA THR A 85 -22.07 -1.94 -0.89
C THR A 85 -23.09 -3.01 -0.50
N LEU A 86 -24.27 -2.94 -1.12
CA LEU A 86 -25.21 -4.05 -1.11
C LEU A 86 -24.86 -4.95 -2.31
N VAL A 87 -24.44 -6.17 -2.02
CA VAL A 87 -24.30 -7.24 -3.01
C VAL A 87 -25.55 -8.10 -2.89
N SER A 88 -26.58 -7.78 -3.66
CA SER A 88 -27.74 -8.66 -3.86
C SER A 88 -27.61 -9.35 -5.22
N ASP A 89 -27.88 -10.65 -5.22
CA ASP A 89 -28.01 -11.58 -6.36
C ASP A 89 -27.60 -10.99 -7.73
N HIS A 90 -26.28 -10.95 -7.97
CA HIS A 90 -25.66 -10.63 -9.27
C HIS A 90 -25.54 -9.16 -9.64
N THR A 91 -25.78 -8.22 -8.72
CA THR A 91 -25.57 -6.79 -8.97
C THR A 91 -24.54 -6.21 -7.98
N ILE A 92 -23.50 -5.55 -8.50
CA ILE A 92 -22.60 -4.73 -7.68
C ILE A 92 -23.04 -3.28 -7.86
N THR A 93 -23.74 -2.77 -6.85
CA THR A 93 -24.02 -1.33 -6.75
C THR A 93 -22.92 -0.68 -5.93
N VAL A 94 -22.20 0.27 -6.53
CA VAL A 94 -21.19 1.07 -5.85
C VAL A 94 -21.67 2.50 -5.73
N SER A 95 -21.66 3.03 -4.51
CA SER A 95 -21.83 4.45 -4.22
C SER A 95 -20.49 5.05 -3.79
N PHE A 96 -20.23 6.28 -4.23
CA PHE A 96 -19.04 7.02 -3.82
C PHE A 96 -19.39 8.04 -2.71
N PRO A 97 -18.45 8.31 -1.80
CA PRO A 97 -17.19 7.58 -1.61
C PRO A 97 -17.39 6.18 -0.99
N PHE A 98 -16.46 5.27 -1.23
CA PHE A 98 -16.36 4.01 -0.48
C PHE A 98 -14.93 3.74 -0.02
N THR A 99 -14.77 3.04 1.10
CA THR A 99 -13.45 2.73 1.65
C THR A 99 -13.13 1.24 1.55
N LEU A 100 -11.93 0.94 1.04
CA LEU A 100 -11.29 -0.37 1.05
C LEU A 100 -10.65 -0.57 2.43
N LEU A 101 -11.40 -1.12 3.38
CA LEU A 101 -11.02 -1.17 4.79
C LEU A 101 -9.73 -1.95 5.07
N SER A 102 -9.46 -3.00 4.28
CA SER A 102 -8.26 -3.84 4.32
C SER A 102 -6.96 -3.05 4.18
N ILE A 103 -6.99 -1.96 3.42
CA ILE A 103 -5.81 -1.17 3.02
C ILE A 103 -5.99 0.32 3.31
N GLN A 104 -7.13 0.71 3.88
CA GLN A 104 -7.48 2.07 4.27
C GLN A 104 -7.35 3.08 3.12
N VAL A 105 -7.95 2.75 1.97
CA VAL A 105 -8.02 3.63 0.80
C VAL A 105 -9.47 4.00 0.56
N THR A 106 -9.78 5.29 0.48
CA THR A 106 -11.13 5.79 0.15
C THR A 106 -11.17 6.14 -1.33
N VAL A 107 -12.02 5.46 -2.09
CA VAL A 107 -12.22 5.72 -3.51
C VAL A 107 -13.34 6.77 -3.67
N TRP A 108 -13.05 7.81 -4.44
CA TRP A 108 -13.94 8.93 -4.74
C TRP A 108 -14.54 8.84 -6.14
N ASN A 109 -13.77 8.33 -7.10
CA ASN A 109 -14.20 8.15 -8.49
C ASN A 109 -13.48 6.93 -9.08
N LEU A 110 -14.20 6.11 -9.86
CA LEU A 110 -13.59 5.00 -10.59
C LEU A 110 -12.97 5.40 -11.91
N GLY A 111 -13.36 6.52 -12.51
CA GLY A 111 -12.91 6.89 -13.85
C GLY A 111 -13.49 6.00 -14.95
N LYS A 112 -12.81 5.99 -16.10
CA LYS A 112 -13.19 5.25 -17.31
C LYS A 112 -12.10 4.31 -17.78
N LEU A 113 -12.48 3.17 -18.34
CA LEU A 113 -11.55 2.24 -18.96
C LEU A 113 -11.13 2.72 -20.35
N VAL A 114 -9.87 2.47 -20.71
CA VAL A 114 -9.30 2.85 -22.01
C VAL A 114 -8.86 1.58 -22.74
N ASP A 115 -9.25 1.47 -24.01
CA ASP A 115 -8.87 0.35 -24.88
C ASP A 115 -7.44 0.53 -25.42
N ASP A 116 -6.46 0.45 -24.52
CA ASP A 116 -5.05 0.53 -24.89
C ASP A 116 -4.22 -0.33 -23.92
N PRO A 117 -3.40 -1.28 -24.43
CA PRO A 117 -2.54 -2.15 -23.61
C PRO A 117 -1.62 -1.42 -22.63
N ARG A 118 -1.24 -0.17 -22.90
CA ARG A 118 -0.39 0.66 -22.01
C ARG A 118 -1.09 1.02 -20.71
N TYR A 119 -2.42 1.02 -20.71
CA TYR A 119 -3.25 1.28 -19.54
C TYR A 119 -3.49 0.02 -18.70
N TRP A 120 -2.80 -1.08 -18.99
CA TRP A 120 -2.87 -2.30 -18.19
C TRP A 120 -1.66 -2.45 -17.29
N SER A 121 -1.89 -2.99 -16.10
CA SER A 121 -0.82 -3.53 -15.26
C SER A 121 -0.01 -4.57 -16.03
N SER A 122 1.25 -4.75 -15.65
CA SER A 122 2.14 -5.75 -16.23
C SER A 122 1.49 -7.15 -16.28
N ALA A 123 1.74 -7.90 -17.35
CA ALA A 123 1.28 -9.28 -17.49
C ALA A 123 1.89 -10.22 -16.43
N ALA A 124 2.99 -9.82 -15.77
CA ALA A 124 3.60 -10.56 -14.68
C ALA A 124 2.91 -10.34 -13.32
N CYS A 125 1.97 -9.38 -13.23
CA CYS A 125 1.19 -9.19 -12.03
C CYS A 125 0.25 -10.38 -11.80
N GLN A 126 0.15 -10.84 -10.55
CA GLN A 126 -0.76 -11.94 -10.18
C GLN A 126 -2.21 -11.67 -10.62
N TYR A 127 -2.61 -10.41 -10.56
CA TYR A 127 -3.88 -9.95 -11.08
C TYR A 127 -3.63 -8.84 -12.10
N ARG A 128 -3.86 -9.16 -13.38
CA ARG A 128 -3.74 -8.20 -14.47
C ARG A 128 -5.02 -7.37 -14.55
N HIS A 129 -4.90 -6.05 -14.50
CA HIS A 129 -6.02 -5.11 -14.46
C HIS A 129 -5.73 -3.84 -15.25
N PRO A 130 -6.77 -3.17 -15.77
CA PRO A 130 -6.64 -1.84 -16.34
C PRO A 130 -6.49 -0.77 -15.24
N TYR A 131 -5.90 0.36 -15.61
CA TYR A 131 -5.79 1.58 -14.83
C TYR A 131 -6.79 2.60 -15.38
N PRO A 132 -7.94 2.80 -14.71
CA PRO A 132 -8.97 3.69 -15.22
C PRO A 132 -8.53 5.17 -15.18
N ILE A 133 -8.90 5.94 -16.19
CA ILE A 133 -8.60 7.37 -16.28
C ILE A 133 -9.67 8.19 -15.58
N GLY A 134 -9.24 9.16 -14.77
CA GLY A 134 -10.09 9.89 -13.82
C GLY A 134 -10.31 9.14 -12.51
N TYR A 135 -9.68 7.96 -12.33
CA TYR A 135 -9.67 7.27 -11.04
C TYR A 135 -9.14 8.21 -9.97
N THR A 136 -9.86 8.34 -8.86
CA THR A 136 -9.50 9.23 -7.76
C THR A 136 -9.74 8.53 -6.43
N CYS A 137 -8.73 8.50 -5.58
CA CYS A 137 -8.81 7.96 -4.23
C CYS A 137 -7.99 8.81 -3.24
N SER A 138 -8.23 8.64 -1.94
CA SER A 138 -7.37 9.20 -0.90
C SER A 138 -6.91 8.13 0.09
N LYS A 139 -5.74 8.36 0.66
CA LYS A 139 -5.15 7.50 1.69
C LYS A 139 -4.44 8.35 2.72
N TYR A 140 -4.63 8.01 3.99
CA TYR A 140 -3.83 8.57 5.06
C TYR A 140 -2.54 7.77 5.23
N HIS A 141 -1.40 8.44 5.11
CA HIS A 141 -0.08 7.84 5.28
C HIS A 141 0.98 8.90 5.60
N PHE A 142 2.03 8.54 6.34
CA PHE A 142 3.07 9.47 6.80
C PHE A 142 2.50 10.71 7.53
N GLY A 143 1.51 10.47 8.39
CA GLY A 143 0.85 11.50 9.21
C GLY A 143 0.03 12.51 8.43
N ARG A 144 -0.32 12.25 7.16
CA ARG A 144 -1.16 13.15 6.35
C ARG A 144 -2.04 12.44 5.34
N GLU A 145 -3.08 13.12 4.86
CA GLU A 145 -3.92 12.65 3.77
C GLU A 145 -3.25 12.94 2.42
N TRP A 146 -3.24 11.94 1.54
CA TRP A 146 -2.76 12.04 0.18
C TRP A 146 -3.92 11.76 -0.76
N ILE A 147 -4.09 12.62 -1.75
CA ILE A 147 -5.04 12.40 -2.85
C ILE A 147 -4.27 11.79 -4.01
N MET A 148 -4.83 10.77 -4.62
CA MET A 148 -4.25 10.05 -5.72
C MET A 148 -5.19 10.10 -6.90
N THR A 149 -4.66 10.38 -8.09
CA THR A 149 -5.44 10.37 -9.33
C THR A 149 -4.65 9.79 -10.49
N ILE A 150 -5.37 9.33 -11.52
CA ILE A 150 -4.79 8.81 -12.76
C ILE A 150 -5.32 9.64 -13.92
N THR A 151 -4.41 10.26 -14.67
CA THR A 151 -4.76 11.04 -15.87
C THR A 151 -4.23 10.35 -17.12
N GLU A 152 -4.83 10.71 -18.25
CA GLU A 152 -4.37 10.29 -19.57
C GLU A 152 -3.05 10.99 -19.92
N SER A 153 -2.17 10.28 -20.64
CA SER A 153 -0.98 10.86 -21.25
C SER A 153 -0.59 10.07 -22.50
N GLU A 154 0.26 10.66 -23.35
CA GLU A 154 0.73 10.02 -24.59
C GLU A 154 1.47 8.70 -24.34
N GLU A 155 2.14 8.55 -23.19
CA GLU A 155 2.92 7.37 -22.83
C GLU A 155 2.10 6.31 -22.08
N GLY A 156 0.85 6.61 -21.72
CA GLY A 156 -0.04 5.74 -20.94
C GLY A 156 -0.60 6.45 -19.70
N PRO A 157 -0.98 5.71 -18.64
CA PRO A 157 -1.54 6.29 -17.44
C PRO A 157 -0.46 7.08 -16.67
N LEU A 158 -0.76 8.34 -16.35
CA LEU A 158 0.06 9.16 -15.49
C LEU A 158 -0.53 9.17 -14.08
N PHE A 159 0.22 8.64 -13.12
CA PHE A 159 -0.19 8.56 -11.72
C PHE A 159 0.25 9.81 -10.99
N HIS A 160 -0.67 10.42 -10.25
CA HIS A 160 -0.42 11.58 -9.41
C HIS A 160 -0.64 11.22 -7.95
N VAL A 161 0.23 11.71 -7.08
CA VAL A 161 0.04 11.71 -5.63
C VAL A 161 0.20 13.14 -5.14
N ILE A 162 -0.91 13.71 -4.70
CA ILE A 162 -1.07 15.10 -4.32
C ILE A 162 -1.03 15.17 -2.80
N GLY A 163 -0.01 15.84 -2.27
CA GLY A 163 0.04 16.27 -0.89
C GLY A 163 -0.19 17.79 -0.78
N GLU A 164 -0.25 18.30 0.44
CA GLU A 164 -0.51 19.73 0.73
C GLU A 164 0.38 20.71 -0.06
N LYS A 165 1.66 20.38 -0.23
CA LYS A 165 2.66 21.33 -0.78
C LYS A 165 3.19 20.96 -2.17
N LYS A 166 3.02 19.70 -2.58
CA LYS A 166 3.70 19.15 -3.74
C LYS A 166 2.87 18.03 -4.37
N VAL A 167 2.90 17.99 -5.70
CA VAL A 167 2.37 16.90 -6.50
C VAL A 167 3.55 16.06 -6.99
N TYR A 168 3.44 14.75 -6.83
CA TYR A 168 4.40 13.77 -7.31
C TYR A 168 3.75 13.01 -8.44
N THR A 169 4.50 12.74 -9.51
CA THR A 169 3.96 12.11 -10.72
C THR A 169 4.84 10.96 -11.18
N GLY A 170 4.27 10.03 -11.94
CA GLY A 170 5.06 9.03 -12.65
C GLY A 170 4.20 8.03 -13.43
N TYR A 171 4.82 7.32 -14.38
CA TYR A 171 4.16 6.37 -15.28
C TYR A 171 3.96 4.97 -14.69
N SER A 172 4.25 4.80 -13.39
CA SER A 172 3.89 3.61 -12.65
C SER A 172 3.30 4.01 -11.31
N PRO A 173 2.39 3.21 -10.74
CA PRO A 173 1.74 3.56 -9.48
C PRO A 173 2.75 3.69 -8.31
N THR A 174 3.91 3.06 -8.40
CA THR A 174 4.94 3.09 -7.35
C THR A 174 5.89 4.29 -7.48
N SER A 175 6.08 4.84 -8.68
CA SER A 175 7.02 5.95 -8.93
C SER A 175 6.76 7.18 -8.05
N PRO A 176 5.57 7.80 -8.05
CA PRO A 176 5.34 9.01 -7.25
C PRO A 176 5.49 8.76 -5.75
N TRP A 177 5.12 7.57 -5.27
CA TRP A 177 5.33 7.19 -3.88
C TRP A 177 6.80 6.98 -3.53
N THR A 178 7.62 6.51 -4.48
CA THR A 178 9.06 6.39 -4.29
C THR A 178 9.69 7.77 -4.11
N ASP A 179 9.28 8.74 -4.92
CA ASP A 179 9.74 10.13 -4.81
C ASP A 179 9.32 10.76 -3.48
N ILE A 180 8.09 10.52 -3.02
CA ILE A 180 7.65 10.91 -1.67
C ILE A 180 8.56 10.33 -0.60
N CYS A 181 8.89 9.04 -0.70
CA CYS A 181 9.80 8.39 0.23
C CYS A 181 11.18 9.05 0.25
N ILE A 182 11.72 9.41 -0.92
CA ILE A 182 13.02 10.10 -1.05
C ILE A 182 12.95 11.50 -0.43
N ASP A 183 11.90 12.26 -0.71
CA ASP A 183 11.73 13.60 -0.16
C ASP A 183 11.53 13.57 1.37
N LEU A 184 10.90 12.51 1.88
CA LEU A 184 10.66 12.30 3.31
C LEU A 184 11.77 11.48 4.01
N GLN A 185 12.85 11.07 3.32
CA GLN A 185 13.87 10.16 3.86
C GLN A 185 14.52 10.67 5.16
N SER A 186 14.57 11.99 5.37
CA SER A 186 15.04 12.60 6.62
C SER A 186 14.15 12.30 7.84
N LYS A 187 12.92 11.80 7.63
CA LYS A 187 11.89 11.62 8.68
C LYS A 187 11.33 10.21 8.80
N VAL A 188 11.43 9.36 7.76
CA VAL A 188 10.60 8.14 7.66
C VAL A 188 11.40 6.85 7.37
N GLY A 189 12.73 6.92 7.31
CA GLY A 189 13.58 5.75 7.06
C GLY A 189 13.35 5.08 5.69
N LYS A 190 13.98 3.93 5.45
CA LYS A 190 13.85 3.17 4.19
C LYS A 190 12.60 2.29 4.20
N THR A 191 11.44 2.91 4.00
CA THR A 191 10.16 2.18 3.93
C THR A 191 9.94 1.60 2.54
N ARG A 192 9.58 0.30 2.47
CA ARG A 192 9.16 -0.33 1.21
C ARG A 192 7.72 0.09 0.91
N ILE A 193 7.49 0.68 -0.26
CA ILE A 193 6.14 1.05 -0.73
C ILE A 193 5.71 0.13 -1.87
N SER A 194 4.40 -0.15 -1.92
CA SER A 194 3.72 -0.75 -3.07
C SER A 194 2.67 0.25 -3.58
N GLY A 195 2.94 0.88 -4.72
CA GLY A 195 1.99 1.79 -5.36
C GLY A 195 0.62 1.17 -5.62
N PRO A 196 0.53 -0.03 -6.24
CA PRO A 196 -0.75 -0.69 -6.48
C PRO A 196 -1.57 -0.93 -5.19
N LEU A 197 -0.89 -1.16 -4.07
CA LEU A 197 -1.55 -1.31 -2.76
C LEU A 197 -2.15 0.03 -2.30
N PHE A 198 -1.41 1.13 -2.47
CA PHE A 198 -1.83 2.45 -1.99
C PHE A 198 -2.93 3.06 -2.85
N PHE A 199 -2.93 2.80 -4.16
CA PHE A 199 -4.03 3.17 -5.05
C PHE A 199 -5.25 2.27 -4.87
N GLY A 200 -5.11 1.09 -4.26
CA GLY A 200 -6.19 0.16 -3.98
C GLY A 200 -6.40 -0.96 -4.99
N PHE A 201 -5.61 -1.00 -6.06
CA PHE A 201 -5.69 -2.03 -7.10
C PHE A 201 -5.26 -3.43 -6.65
N SER A 202 -4.61 -3.55 -5.49
CA SER A 202 -4.31 -4.86 -4.88
C SER A 202 -5.45 -5.44 -4.06
N ASP A 203 -6.52 -4.66 -3.82
CA ASP A 203 -7.65 -5.13 -3.02
C ASP A 203 -8.63 -5.99 -3.86
N PRO A 204 -9.00 -7.21 -3.39
CA PRO A 204 -9.94 -8.06 -4.12
C PRO A 204 -11.31 -7.43 -4.41
N LYS A 205 -11.81 -6.55 -3.54
CA LYS A 205 -13.06 -5.82 -3.77
C LYS A 205 -12.90 -4.81 -4.90
N MET A 206 -11.81 -4.05 -4.89
CA MET A 206 -11.51 -3.10 -5.97
C MET A 206 -11.35 -3.82 -7.32
N ILE A 207 -10.62 -4.93 -7.31
CA ILE A 207 -10.47 -5.83 -8.46
C ILE A 207 -11.84 -6.22 -9.03
N ARG A 208 -12.75 -6.70 -8.17
CA ARG A 208 -14.12 -7.06 -8.59
C ARG A 208 -14.88 -5.88 -9.17
N ILE A 209 -14.76 -4.71 -8.55
CA ILE A 209 -15.42 -3.50 -9.02
C ILE A 209 -14.94 -3.14 -10.44
N ILE A 210 -13.64 -3.23 -10.72
CA ILE A 210 -13.06 -2.97 -12.05
C ILE A 210 -13.57 -3.96 -13.09
N GLU A 211 -13.63 -5.26 -12.76
CA GLU A 211 -14.17 -6.29 -13.67
C GLU A 211 -15.63 -6.04 -14.05
N CYS A 212 -16.36 -5.31 -13.20
CA CYS A 212 -17.76 -4.96 -13.42
C CYS A 212 -17.93 -3.63 -14.18
N MET A 213 -16.86 -2.85 -14.37
CA MET A 213 -16.97 -1.58 -15.08
C MET A 213 -17.39 -1.77 -16.54
N GLN A 214 -18.08 -0.76 -17.08
CA GLN A 214 -18.46 -0.74 -18.48
C GLN A 214 -17.20 -0.89 -19.37
N ASP A 215 -17.36 -1.64 -20.46
CA ASP A 215 -16.33 -1.89 -21.47
C ASP A 215 -15.14 -2.76 -21.02
N PHE A 216 -15.13 -3.31 -19.80
CA PHE A 216 -14.04 -4.17 -19.30
C PHE A 216 -13.73 -5.35 -20.23
N GLU A 217 -14.75 -6.07 -20.69
CA GLU A 217 -14.56 -7.19 -21.62
C GLU A 217 -14.11 -6.70 -23.01
N LYS A 218 -14.60 -5.53 -23.45
CA LYS A 218 -14.28 -4.96 -24.77
C LYS A 218 -12.80 -4.61 -24.87
N ILE A 219 -12.22 -4.09 -23.79
CA ILE A 219 -10.80 -3.73 -23.74
C ILE A 219 -9.86 -4.92 -23.50
N GLY A 220 -10.38 -6.16 -23.61
CA GLY A 220 -9.61 -7.39 -23.47
C GLY A 220 -9.52 -7.94 -22.04
N GLY A 221 -10.39 -7.48 -21.14
CA GLY A 221 -10.51 -8.01 -19.78
C GLY A 221 -11.19 -9.37 -19.75
N THR A 222 -10.65 -10.28 -18.94
CA THR A 222 -11.25 -11.60 -18.69
C THR A 222 -11.73 -11.65 -17.25
N ILE A 223 -13.05 -11.77 -17.05
CA ILE A 223 -13.64 -11.88 -15.72
C ILE A 223 -13.17 -13.19 -15.06
N GLN A 224 -12.43 -13.10 -13.96
CA GLN A 224 -11.84 -14.28 -13.32
C GLN A 224 -12.86 -15.16 -12.59
N GLN A 225 -14.03 -14.63 -12.22
CA GLN A 225 -15.15 -15.43 -11.69
C GLN A 225 -16.40 -15.17 -12.52
N LYS A 226 -16.84 -16.17 -13.29
CA LYS A 226 -18.01 -16.17 -14.20
C LYS A 226 -19.38 -15.98 -13.52
N LYS A 227 -19.48 -15.25 -12.42
CA LYS A 227 -20.78 -14.80 -11.91
C LYS A 227 -21.12 -13.51 -12.63
N ALA A 228 -22.23 -13.50 -13.35
CA ALA A 228 -22.76 -12.30 -13.98
C ALA A 228 -22.80 -11.17 -12.93
N CYS A 229 -22.26 -10.02 -13.29
CA CYS A 229 -22.19 -8.85 -12.45
C CYS A 229 -22.82 -7.69 -13.21
N ASN A 230 -24.01 -7.29 -12.80
CA ASN A 230 -24.61 -6.04 -13.24
C ASN A 230 -24.01 -4.92 -12.39
N PHE A 231 -23.37 -3.96 -13.05
CA PHE A 231 -22.74 -2.85 -12.38
C PHE A 231 -23.61 -1.61 -12.45
N THR A 232 -23.93 -1.05 -11.28
CA THR A 232 -24.68 0.20 -11.21
C THR A 232 -23.90 1.19 -10.37
N VAL A 233 -23.47 2.28 -10.99
CA VAL A 233 -22.91 3.43 -10.28
C VAL A 233 -24.04 4.33 -9.85
N LYS A 234 -24.27 4.45 -8.54
CA LYS A 234 -25.13 5.52 -8.02
C LYS A 234 -24.26 6.76 -7.84
N LYS A 235 -24.33 7.67 -8.81
CA LYS A 235 -23.76 9.02 -8.66
C LYS A 235 -24.53 9.68 -7.52
N MET A 236 -23.84 10.04 -6.43
CA MET A 236 -24.45 10.94 -5.45
C MET A 236 -24.72 12.27 -6.14
N GLU A 237 -25.90 12.84 -5.93
CA GLU A 237 -26.22 14.20 -6.35
C GLU A 237 -25.13 15.15 -5.86
N SER A 238 -24.82 16.16 -6.67
CA SER A 238 -23.62 17.01 -6.67
C SER A 238 -23.31 17.79 -5.39
N GLY A 239 -23.96 17.52 -4.26
CA GLY A 239 -23.74 18.21 -2.98
C GLY A 239 -22.64 17.61 -2.07
N SER A 240 -21.98 16.51 -2.44
CA SER A 240 -21.05 15.79 -1.54
C SER A 240 -19.55 15.96 -1.86
N LEU A 241 -19.19 16.39 -3.08
CA LEU A 241 -17.81 16.77 -3.41
C LEU A 241 -17.37 18.01 -2.59
N ASP A 242 -18.33 18.89 -2.29
CA ASP A 242 -18.14 20.01 -1.38
C ASP A 242 -17.81 19.54 0.05
N PHE A 243 -18.22 18.36 0.51
CA PHE A 243 -17.95 17.92 1.87
C PHE A 243 -16.45 17.61 2.10
N CYS A 244 -15.74 17.11 1.10
CA CYS A 244 -14.29 16.85 1.19
C CYS A 244 -13.47 18.10 0.94
N LEU A 245 -13.97 18.99 0.07
CA LEU A 245 -13.45 20.34 -0.12
C LEU A 245 -13.97 21.33 0.93
N ASN A 246 -14.68 20.91 1.98
CA ASN A 246 -15.08 21.77 3.11
C ASN A 246 -14.46 21.33 4.43
N SER A 247 -13.48 20.42 4.40
CA SER A 247 -12.55 20.32 5.52
C SER A 247 -11.81 21.66 5.65
N ASP A 248 -11.91 22.30 6.82
CA ASP A 248 -11.16 23.51 7.18
C ASP A 248 -9.62 23.29 7.15
N LEU A 249 -9.17 22.05 6.90
CA LEU A 249 -7.77 21.64 6.83
C LEU A 249 -7.19 21.61 5.42
N ILE A 250 -8.01 21.68 4.37
CA ILE A 250 -7.51 21.78 3.00
C ILE A 250 -7.52 23.26 2.62
N ASP A 251 -6.37 23.82 2.29
CA ASP A 251 -6.31 25.21 1.88
C ASP A 251 -7.06 25.43 0.54
N ARG A 252 -7.45 26.67 0.28
CA ARG A 252 -8.22 27.05 -0.92
C ARG A 252 -7.48 26.75 -2.23
N GLU A 253 -6.16 26.85 -2.25
CA GLU A 253 -5.29 26.54 -3.40
C GLU A 253 -5.28 25.03 -3.69
N THR A 254 -5.20 24.20 -2.65
CA THR A 254 -5.30 22.74 -2.79
C THR A 254 -6.70 22.32 -3.27
N LYS A 255 -7.76 22.99 -2.80
CA LYS A 255 -9.13 22.78 -3.29
C LYS A 255 -9.28 23.14 -4.76
N GLU A 256 -8.73 24.27 -5.19
CA GLU A 256 -8.73 24.64 -6.61
C GLU A 256 -7.91 23.66 -7.45
N ARG A 257 -6.77 23.18 -6.95
CA ARG A 257 -5.99 22.13 -7.63
C ARG A 257 -6.81 20.85 -7.81
N ILE A 258 -7.47 20.36 -6.76
CA ILE A 258 -8.32 19.16 -6.85
C ILE A 258 -9.48 19.39 -7.82
N LYS A 259 -10.11 20.58 -7.76
CA LYS A 259 -11.23 20.95 -8.64
C LYS A 259 -10.80 20.99 -10.12
N ILE A 260 -9.60 21.49 -10.41
CA ILE A 260 -8.98 21.43 -11.75
C ILE A 260 -8.85 19.97 -12.26
N TYR A 261 -8.57 19.01 -11.37
CA TYR A 261 -8.43 17.60 -11.75
C TYR A 261 -9.74 16.80 -11.73
N CYS A 262 -10.75 17.24 -10.99
CA CYS A 262 -12.05 16.56 -10.86
C CYS A 262 -13.12 17.06 -11.85
N ASP A 263 -12.96 18.25 -12.42
CA ASP A 263 -13.91 18.85 -13.39
C ASP A 263 -13.63 18.46 -14.86
N PHE A 264 -12.86 17.39 -15.12
CA PHE A 264 -12.74 16.83 -16.47
C PHE A 264 -14.03 16.05 -16.84
N PRO A 265 -14.65 16.35 -18.00
CA PRO A 265 -15.91 15.74 -18.43
C PRO A 265 -15.84 14.23 -18.69
#